data_AF-A0A0C2F5H9-F1
#
_entry.id   AF-A0A0C2F5H9-F1
#
_cell.length_a   1.000
_cell.length_b   1.000
_cell.length_c   1.000
_cell.angle_alpha   90.00
_cell.angle_beta   90.00
_cell.angle_gamma   90.00
#
_symmetry.space_group_name_H-M   'P 1'
#
loop_
_entity.id
_entity.type
_entity.pdbx_description
1 polymer ?
#
loop_
_entity_poly.entity_id
_entity_poly.type
_entity_poly.pdbx_seq_one_letter_code
_entity_poly.pdbx_strand_id
1 'polypeptide(L)'
;MEVYRYFRGDETWMRPFAVWTFYGVLVTCASALCAHFIAPQAIGSGIPEMKTVLRGIILKEYLTVRTLISKMIALSLSIGSGLPVGKEGPFVHIASVVANQLSRFVHGSKGVFENESRAGEMLAAGCAVGVACTFSAPVGG
;
A
#
# COMPACT_ATOMS: atom_id res chain seq x y z
N MET A 1 -21.46 -26.29 -15.65
CA MET A 1 -22.86 -26.74 -15.39
C MET A 1 -22.97 -27.60 -14.13
N GLU A 2 -21.88 -28.19 -13.59
CA GLU A 2 -21.89 -28.93 -12.31
C GLU A 2 -22.04 -28.05 -11.07
N VAL A 3 -21.38 -26.89 -11.03
CA VAL A 3 -21.47 -25.95 -9.89
C VAL A 3 -22.93 -25.56 -9.61
N TYR A 4 -23.73 -25.32 -10.64
CA TYR A 4 -25.15 -24.96 -10.51
C TYR A 4 -26.04 -26.11 -10.01
N ARG A 5 -25.63 -27.37 -10.19
CA ARG A 5 -26.34 -28.54 -9.65
C ARG A 5 -26.00 -28.79 -8.18
N TYR A 6 -24.76 -28.52 -7.76
CA TYR A 6 -24.33 -28.59 -6.36
C TYR A 6 -25.11 -27.58 -5.49
N PHE A 7 -25.33 -26.36 -6.00
CA PHE A 7 -26.12 -25.34 -5.30
C PHE A 7 -27.63 -25.62 -5.22
N ARG A 8 -28.17 -26.54 -6.03
CA ARG A 8 -29.62 -26.79 -6.12
C ARG A 8 -30.10 -27.92 -5.22
N GLY A 9 -29.20 -28.83 -4.80
CA GLY A 9 -29.55 -30.01 -4.01
C GLY A 9 -29.36 -29.85 -2.49
N ASP A 10 -28.54 -28.90 -2.05
CA ASP A 10 -28.09 -28.80 -0.67
C ASP A 10 -28.62 -27.52 0.00
N GLU A 11 -29.56 -27.62 0.94
CA GLU A 11 -30.01 -26.48 1.79
C GLU A 11 -28.87 -25.87 2.64
N THR A 12 -27.67 -26.45 2.59
CA THR A 12 -26.47 -26.05 3.33
C THR A 12 -25.62 -24.98 2.64
N TRP A 13 -25.90 -24.57 1.39
CA TRP A 13 -25.09 -23.57 0.66
C TRP A 13 -25.03 -22.19 1.33
N MET A 14 -26.04 -21.86 2.15
CA MET A 14 -26.11 -20.60 2.88
C MET A 14 -24.98 -20.44 3.90
N ARG A 15 -24.56 -21.54 4.55
CA ARG A 15 -23.51 -21.53 5.57
C ARG A 15 -22.13 -21.14 5.03
N PRO A 16 -21.56 -21.80 3.99
CA PRO A 16 -20.27 -21.42 3.44
C PRO A 16 -20.30 -20.03 2.80
N PHE A 17 -21.42 -19.65 2.18
CA PHE A 17 -21.58 -18.30 1.62
C PHE A 17 -21.55 -17.21 2.71
N ALA A 18 -22.25 -17.44 3.83
CA ALA A 18 -22.23 -16.54 4.98
C ALA A 18 -20.84 -16.44 5.60
N VAL A 19 -20.14 -17.56 5.77
CA VAL A 19 -18.75 -17.59 6.31
C VAL A 19 -17.80 -16.82 5.40
N TRP A 20 -17.86 -17.04 4.08
CA TRP A 20 -17.01 -16.35 3.12
C TRP A 20 -17.25 -14.83 3.11
N THR A 21 -18.52 -14.42 3.11
CA THR A 21 -18.89 -13.00 3.16
C THR A 21 -18.46 -12.34 4.47
N PHE A 22 -18.72 -12.99 5.60
CA PHE A 22 -18.37 -12.48 6.91
C PHE A 22 -16.85 -12.37 7.10
N TYR A 23 -16.10 -13.36 6.62
CA TYR A 23 -14.64 -13.31 6.58
C TYR A 23 -14.13 -12.09 5.81
N GLY A 24 -14.61 -11.89 4.57
CA GLY A 24 -14.21 -10.76 3.74
C GLY A 24 -14.52 -9.40 4.38
N VAL A 25 -15.71 -9.27 4.98
CA VAL A 25 -16.12 -8.05 5.71
C VAL A 25 -15.24 -7.81 6.93
N LEU A 26 -15.03 -8.84 7.77
CA LEU A 26 -14.22 -8.70 8.99
C LEU A 26 -12.78 -8.28 8.69
N VAL A 27 -12.13 -8.95 7.74
CA VAL A 27 -10.72 -8.67 7.39
C VAL A 27 -10.59 -7.28 6.76
N THR A 28 -11.55 -6.88 5.93
CA THR A 28 -11.58 -5.53 5.33
C THR A 28 -11.79 -4.45 6.39
N CYS A 29 -12.73 -4.65 7.33
CA CYS A 29 -12.94 -3.74 8.44
C CYS A 29 -11.68 -3.64 9.31
N ALA A 30 -11.02 -4.77 9.61
CA ALA A 30 -9.76 -4.77 10.34
C ALA A 30 -8.67 -3.96 9.61
N SER A 31 -8.51 -4.15 8.30
CA SER A 31 -7.61 -3.34 7.45
C SER A 31 -7.88 -1.84 7.57
N ALA A 32 -9.14 -1.43 7.42
CA ALA A 32 -9.54 -0.03 7.49
C ALA A 32 -9.28 0.59 8.87
N LEU A 33 -9.60 -0.15 9.94
CA LEU A 33 -9.35 0.30 11.32
C LEU A 33 -7.85 0.41 11.60
N CYS A 34 -7.04 -0.56 11.15
CA CYS A 34 -5.59 -0.50 11.28
C CYS A 34 -4.99 0.73 10.59
N ALA A 35 -5.43 1.04 9.36
CA ALA A 35 -5.00 2.24 8.65
C ALA A 35 -5.42 3.51 9.40
N HIS A 36 -6.68 3.59 9.82
CA HIS A 36 -7.25 4.78 10.44
C HIS A 36 -6.63 5.11 11.81
N PHE A 37 -6.46 4.11 12.68
CA PHE A 37 -5.92 4.33 14.03
C PHE A 37 -4.40 4.45 14.07
N ILE A 38 -3.67 3.72 13.21
CA ILE A 38 -2.20 3.76 13.25
C ILE A 38 -1.70 5.00 12.53
N ALA A 39 -2.09 5.26 11.28
CA ALA A 39 -1.63 6.43 10.55
C ALA A 39 -2.62 6.81 9.43
N PRO A 40 -3.43 7.86 9.59
CA PRO A 40 -4.42 8.24 8.57
C PRO A 40 -3.79 8.59 7.22
N GLN A 41 -2.51 8.98 7.21
CA GLN A 41 -1.72 9.23 5.99
C GLN A 41 -1.45 7.96 5.16
N ALA A 42 -1.66 6.77 5.73
CA ALA A 42 -1.54 5.50 5.02
C ALA A 42 -2.77 5.15 4.17
N ILE A 43 -3.87 5.88 4.31
CA ILE A 43 -5.12 5.60 3.61
C ILE A 43 -4.96 5.87 2.10
N GLY A 44 -5.48 4.96 1.28
CA GLY A 44 -5.52 5.11 -0.17
C GLY A 44 -4.22 4.71 -0.91
N SER A 45 -4.16 5.09 -2.18
CA SER A 45 -3.13 4.68 -3.13
C SER A 45 -1.75 5.20 -2.73
N GLY A 46 -1.56 6.52 -2.63
CA GLY A 46 -0.26 7.15 -2.42
C GLY A 46 0.40 7.69 -3.68
N ILE A 47 -0.06 7.28 -4.88
CA ILE A 47 0.42 7.86 -6.15
C ILE A 47 0.13 9.36 -6.27
N PRO A 48 -1.12 9.85 -6.05
CA PRO A 48 -1.40 11.28 -6.25
C PRO A 48 -0.59 12.14 -5.28
N GLU A 49 -0.43 11.70 -4.04
CA GLU A 49 0.36 12.37 -3.02
C GLU A 49 1.85 12.37 -3.40
N MET A 50 2.38 11.24 -3.90
CA MET A 50 3.78 11.20 -4.32
C MET A 50 4.05 12.08 -5.55
N LYS A 51 3.08 12.18 -6.47
CA LYS A 51 3.14 13.15 -7.57
C LYS A 51 3.17 14.60 -7.06
N THR A 52 2.46 14.92 -5.98
CA THR A 52 2.55 16.26 -5.38
C THR A 52 3.87 16.51 -4.66
N VAL A 53 4.44 15.49 -3.99
CA VAL A 53 5.77 15.58 -3.36
C VAL A 53 6.86 15.81 -4.40
N LEU A 54 6.83 15.07 -5.52
CA LEU A 54 7.78 15.24 -6.61
C LEU A 54 7.68 16.60 -7.32
N ARG A 55 6.53 17.29 -7.20
CA ARG A 55 6.36 18.68 -7.65
C ARG A 55 6.86 19.72 -6.65
N GLY A 56 7.41 19.29 -5.52
CA GLY A 56 7.96 20.15 -4.47
C GLY A 56 7.01 20.44 -3.31
N ILE A 57 5.79 19.88 -3.30
CA ILE A 57 4.85 20.09 -2.19
C ILE A 57 5.05 18.99 -1.14
N ILE A 58 5.74 19.31 -0.05
CA ILE A 58 6.05 18.35 1.01
C ILE A 58 4.81 18.13 1.90
N LEU A 59 4.28 16.91 1.90
CA LEU A 59 3.21 16.51 2.82
C LEU A 59 3.79 16.14 4.20
N LYS A 60 3.25 16.77 5.24
CA LYS A 60 3.66 16.52 6.63
C LYS A 60 3.31 15.08 7.05
N GLU A 61 4.25 14.41 7.70
CA GLU A 61 4.11 13.04 8.23
C GLU A 61 3.85 11.91 7.21
N TYR A 62 3.86 12.22 5.92
CA TYR A 62 3.57 11.25 4.86
C TYR A 62 4.67 10.19 4.70
N LEU A 63 5.94 10.61 4.74
CA LEU A 63 7.12 9.76 4.55
C LEU A 63 7.71 9.20 5.86
N THR A 64 6.86 8.81 6.82
CA THR A 64 7.29 8.35 8.15
C THR A 64 7.31 6.82 8.27
N VAL A 65 8.12 6.28 9.19
CA VAL A 65 8.14 4.82 9.46
C VAL A 65 6.77 4.34 9.98
N ARG A 66 6.03 5.22 10.66
CA ARG A 66 4.67 4.93 11.16
C ARG A 66 3.69 4.69 10.00
N THR A 67 3.75 5.50 8.93
CA THR A 67 2.92 5.31 7.74
C THR A 67 3.31 4.04 6.98
N LEU A 68 4.61 3.74 6.89
CA LEU A 68 5.12 2.51 6.29
C LEU A 68 4.52 1.26 6.94
N ILE A 69 4.65 1.12 8.25
CA ILE A 69 4.16 -0.06 9.00
C ILE A 69 2.64 -0.17 8.87
N SER A 70 1.92 0.94 9.04
CA SER A 70 0.47 0.97 8.89
C SER A 70 0.02 0.52 7.50
N LYS A 71 0.65 1.06 6.45
CA LYS A 71 0.29 0.76 5.05
C LYS A 71 0.61 -0.70 4.69
N MET A 72 1.72 -1.27 5.15
CA MET A 72 2.06 -2.67 4.91
C MET A 72 1.04 -3.64 5.53
N ILE A 73 0.63 -3.40 6.78
CA ILE A 73 -0.35 -4.24 7.49
C ILE A 73 -1.72 -4.11 6.84
N ALA A 74 -2.19 -2.88 6.60
CA ALA A 74 -3.49 -2.63 5.98
C ALA A 74 -3.57 -3.21 4.56
N LEU A 75 -2.52 -3.06 3.75
CA LEU A 75 -2.47 -3.63 2.41
C LEU A 75 -2.53 -5.15 2.44
N SER A 76 -1.76 -5.79 3.32
CA SER A 76 -1.75 -7.26 3.45
C SER A 76 -3.11 -7.80 3.85
N LEU A 77 -3.79 -7.14 4.80
CA LEU A 77 -5.15 -7.51 5.20
C LEU A 77 -6.15 -7.26 4.05
N SER A 78 -6.04 -6.15 3.33
CA SER A 78 -6.94 -5.82 2.22
C SER A 78 -6.81 -6.79 1.04
N ILE A 79 -5.62 -7.31 0.75
CA ILE A 79 -5.43 -8.34 -0.29
C ILE A 79 -5.89 -9.70 0.25
N GLY A 80 -5.63 -9.99 1.53
CA GLY A 80 -6.09 -11.20 2.21
C GLY A 80 -7.61 -11.35 2.29
N SER A 81 -8.36 -10.25 2.29
CA SER A 81 -9.83 -10.29 2.28
C SER A 81 -10.43 -10.68 0.92
N GLY A 82 -9.63 -10.76 -0.14
CA GLY A 82 -10.09 -11.11 -1.48
C GLY A 82 -10.81 -9.98 -2.22
N LEU A 83 -10.69 -8.74 -1.75
CA LEU A 83 -11.22 -7.59 -2.47
C LEU A 83 -10.47 -7.34 -3.78
N PRO A 84 -11.14 -6.83 -4.83
CA PRO A 84 -10.51 -6.47 -6.10
C PRO A 84 -9.73 -5.15 -5.97
N VAL A 85 -8.71 -5.13 -5.11
CA VAL A 85 -7.86 -3.96 -4.83
C VAL A 85 -6.45 -4.23 -5.34
N GLY A 86 -5.89 -3.26 -6.08
CA GLY A 86 -4.53 -3.33 -6.59
C GLY A 86 -3.47 -2.97 -5.54
N LYS A 87 -2.32 -3.66 -5.57
CA LYS A 87 -1.16 -3.36 -4.72
C LYS A 87 -0.26 -2.25 -5.25
N GLU A 88 -0.42 -1.87 -6.52
CA GLU A 88 0.44 -0.95 -7.26
C GLU A 88 0.67 0.39 -6.58
N GLY A 89 -0.39 1.16 -6.35
CA GLY A 89 -0.26 2.47 -5.72
C GLY A 89 0.36 2.43 -4.32
N PRO A 90 -0.14 1.58 -3.41
CA PRO A 90 0.44 1.41 -2.09
C PRO A 90 1.93 1.03 -2.12
N PHE A 91 2.36 0.18 -3.06
CA PHE A 91 3.75 -0.25 -3.17
C PHE A 91 4.69 0.88 -3.60
N VAL A 92 4.25 1.75 -4.50
CA VAL A 92 5.00 2.97 -4.89
C VAL A 92 5.27 3.82 -3.65
N HIS A 93 4.26 4.09 -2.84
CA HIS A 93 4.44 4.88 -1.63
C HIS A 93 5.36 4.15 -0.62
N ILE A 94 5.17 2.85 -0.38
CA ILE A 94 6.03 2.04 0.50
C ILE A 94 7.51 2.17 0.08
N ALA A 95 7.81 2.00 -1.21
CA ALA A 95 9.17 2.11 -1.73
C ALA A 95 9.76 3.51 -1.57
N SER A 96 8.98 4.57 -1.82
CA SER A 96 9.42 5.95 -1.57
C SER A 96 9.72 6.24 -0.11
N VAL A 97 8.93 5.71 0.83
CA VAL A 97 9.19 5.85 2.27
C VAL A 97 10.48 5.13 2.66
N VAL A 98 10.70 3.92 2.14
CA VAL A 98 11.94 3.18 2.37
C VAL A 98 13.15 3.93 1.81
N ALA A 99 13.06 4.48 0.60
CA ALA A 99 14.11 5.30 -0.01
C ALA A 99 14.43 6.54 0.83
N ASN A 100 13.39 7.24 1.32
CA ASN A 100 13.53 8.38 2.22
C ASN A 100 14.27 8.00 3.53
N GLN A 101 13.89 6.88 4.14
CA GLN A 101 14.49 6.41 5.38
C GLN A 101 15.94 5.91 5.18
N LEU A 102 16.22 5.23 4.08
CA LEU A 102 17.56 4.80 3.70
C LEU A 102 18.48 6.01 3.48
N SER A 103 17.99 7.03 2.77
CA SER A 103 18.74 8.27 2.56
C SER A 103 19.10 8.97 3.88
N ARG A 104 18.16 9.02 4.84
CA ARG A 104 18.40 9.53 6.20
C ARG A 104 19.37 8.68 7.01
N PHE A 105 19.36 7.36 6.82
CA PHE A 105 20.28 6.45 7.52
C PHE A 105 21.71 6.57 7.00
N VAL A 106 21.88 6.63 5.68
CA VAL A 106 23.20 6.68 5.02
C VAL A 106 23.88 8.05 5.21
N HIS A 107 23.13 9.15 5.13
CA HIS A 107 23.69 10.51 5.15
C HIS A 107 23.47 11.24 6.49
N GLY A 108 22.94 10.53 7.49
CA GLY A 108 22.51 11.11 8.75
C GLY A 108 21.44 12.20 8.58
N SER A 109 21.18 12.96 9.64
CA SER A 109 20.16 14.00 9.68
C SER A 109 20.44 15.22 8.78
N LYS A 110 21.62 15.30 8.15
CA LYS A 110 22.09 16.53 7.47
C LYS A 110 22.58 16.35 6.02
N GLY A 111 23.04 15.17 5.59
CA GLY A 111 23.94 15.12 4.42
C GLY A 111 23.34 15.06 3.00
N VAL A 112 22.09 14.64 2.78
CA VAL A 112 21.52 14.49 1.41
C VAL A 112 20.20 15.21 1.15
N PHE A 113 19.43 15.51 2.19
CA PHE A 113 18.22 16.35 2.07
C PHE A 113 18.51 17.86 2.16
N GLU A 114 19.77 18.29 2.32
CA GLU A 114 20.12 19.72 2.19
C GLU A 114 19.85 20.24 0.77
N ASN A 115 19.93 19.35 -0.24
CA ASN A 115 19.59 19.69 -1.61
C ASN A 115 18.26 19.03 -2.00
N GLU A 116 17.21 19.84 -2.14
CA GLU A 116 15.87 19.40 -2.54
C GLU A 116 15.88 18.63 -3.88
N SER A 117 16.80 18.93 -4.79
CA SER A 117 16.94 18.21 -6.06
C SER A 117 17.30 16.74 -5.84
N ARG A 118 18.28 16.45 -4.98
CA ARG A 118 18.72 15.07 -4.70
C ARG A 118 17.69 14.29 -3.91
N ALA A 119 16.97 14.96 -3.04
CA ALA A 119 15.81 14.41 -2.34
C ALA A 119 14.72 13.98 -3.33
N GLY A 120 14.38 14.84 -4.29
CA GLY A 120 13.44 14.55 -5.37
C GLY A 120 13.88 13.37 -6.23
N GLU A 121 15.15 13.32 -6.64
CA GLU A 121 15.73 12.20 -7.42
C GLU A 121 15.63 10.87 -6.66
N MET A 122 15.96 10.86 -5.37
CA MET A 122 15.84 9.66 -4.53
C MET A 122 14.40 9.17 -4.40
N LEU A 123 13.45 10.10 -4.24
CA LEU A 123 12.02 9.76 -4.18
C LEU A 123 11.49 9.25 -5.53
N ALA A 124 11.95 9.84 -6.64
CA ALA A 124 11.62 9.40 -8.00
C ALA A 124 12.16 7.98 -8.25
N ALA A 125 13.41 7.72 -7.87
CA ALA A 125 14.00 6.38 -7.92
C ALA A 125 13.22 5.39 -7.05
N GLY A 126 12.82 5.79 -5.83
CA GLY A 126 11.96 4.98 -4.97
C GLY A 126 10.60 4.65 -5.61
N CYS A 127 9.98 5.62 -6.30
CA CYS A 127 8.74 5.37 -7.04
C CYS A 127 8.93 4.33 -8.15
N ALA A 128 9.98 4.50 -8.97
CA ALA A 128 10.30 3.59 -10.07
C ALA A 128 10.53 2.15 -9.57
N VAL A 129 11.32 2.00 -8.50
CA VAL A 129 11.54 0.70 -7.83
C VAL A 129 10.22 0.10 -7.34
N GLY A 130 9.33 0.90 -6.75
CA GLY A 130 8.02 0.43 -6.29
C GLY A 130 7.14 -0.13 -7.42
N VAL A 131 7.13 0.54 -8.59
CA VAL A 131 6.44 0.05 -9.78
C VAL A 131 7.10 -1.21 -10.33
N ALA A 132 8.43 -1.19 -10.49
CA ALA A 132 9.22 -2.32 -10.97
C ALA A 132 9.00 -3.58 -10.11
N CYS A 133 9.01 -3.45 -8.78
CA CYS A 133 8.72 -4.56 -7.86
C CYS A 133 7.27 -5.03 -7.93
N THR A 134 6.33 -4.15 -8.26
CA THR A 134 4.92 -4.55 -8.35
C THR A 134 4.64 -5.42 -9.56
N PHE A 135 5.22 -5.05 -10.71
CA PHE A 135 5.00 -5.72 -11.99
C PHE A 135 6.09 -6.72 -12.38
N SER A 136 7.16 -6.81 -11.58
CA SER A 136 8.38 -7.56 -11.92
C SER A 136 8.95 -7.13 -13.28
N ALA A 137 8.87 -5.83 -13.58
CA ALA A 137 9.21 -5.24 -14.88
C ALA A 137 10.19 -4.08 -14.70
N PRO A 138 11.52 -4.31 -14.74
CA PRO A 138 12.51 -3.29 -14.39
C PRO A 138 12.59 -2.12 -15.39
N VAL A 139 12.16 -2.31 -16.63
CA VAL A 139 12.16 -1.25 -17.67
C VAL A 139 10.88 -0.43 -17.64
N GLY A 140 9.77 -1.02 -17.18
CA GLY A 140 8.46 -0.37 -17.16
C GLY A 140 8.14 0.40 -15.88
N GLY A 141 8.89 0.15 -14.81
CA GLY A 141 8.82 0.89 -13.55
C GLY A 141 9.77 2.07 -13.55
#